data_AF-A0A225WEH2-F1
#
_entry.id   AF-A0A225WEH2-F1
#
_cell.length_a   1.000
_cell.length_b   1.000
_cell.length_c   1.000
_cell.angle_alpha   90.00
_cell.angle_beta   90.00
_cell.angle_gamma   90.00
#
_symmetry.space_group_name_H-M   'P 1'
#
loop_
_entity.id
_entity.type
_entity.pdbx_description
1 polymer ?
#
loop_
_entity_poly.entity_id
_entity_poly.type
_entity_poly.pdbx_seq_one_letter_code
_entity_poly.pdbx_strand_id
1 'polypeptide(L)'
;MLRLQALEVAKSPGDLNFKASWCWQHRFKARHRFSMRFKTRQGQIHPPDLQQIAKKFAIDVKTKAAEIGAIRIYNADQTAVFFEYLPKQTLAKKGSKT
;
A
#
# COMPACT_ATOMS: atom_id res chain seq x y z
N MET A 1 -12.87 0.77 8.07
CA MET A 1 -13.81 0.81 6.93
C MET A 1 -15.13 0.11 7.25
N LEU A 2 -15.24 -1.23 7.14
CA LEU A 2 -16.55 -1.94 7.25
C LEU A 2 -17.38 -1.56 8.49
N ARG A 3 -16.76 -1.49 9.68
CA ARG A 3 -17.44 -1.08 10.91
C ARG A 3 -18.06 0.32 10.82
N LEU A 4 -17.31 1.29 10.32
CA LEU A 4 -17.74 2.70 10.24
C LEU A 4 -18.91 2.84 9.26
N GLN A 5 -18.79 2.24 8.07
CA GLN A 5 -19.87 2.24 7.07
C GLN A 5 -21.12 1.55 7.58
N ALA A 6 -20.97 0.42 8.29
CA ALA A 6 -22.13 -0.29 8.85
C ALA A 6 -22.85 0.52 9.93
N LEU A 7 -22.09 1.23 10.79
CA LEU A 7 -22.67 2.14 11.79
C LEU A 7 -23.36 3.34 11.14
N GLU A 8 -22.76 3.91 10.10
CA GLU A 8 -23.35 5.01 9.33
C GLU A 8 -24.67 4.60 8.67
N VAL A 9 -24.70 3.43 8.02
CA VAL A 9 -25.91 2.87 7.42
C VAL A 9 -26.98 2.59 8.47
N ALA A 10 -26.62 2.11 9.67
CA ALA A 10 -27.56 1.84 10.74
C ALA A 10 -28.17 3.10 11.38
N LYS A 11 -27.54 4.27 11.24
CA LYS A 11 -28.15 5.55 11.67
C LYS A 11 -29.37 5.92 10.84
N SER A 12 -29.39 5.60 9.54
CA SER A 12 -30.50 5.93 8.63
C SER A 12 -31.86 5.34 9.06
N PRO A 13 -31.96 4.04 9.41
CA PRO A 13 -33.18 3.47 9.98
C PRO A 13 -33.36 3.77 11.49
N GLY A 14 -32.47 4.52 12.13
CA GLY A 14 -32.55 4.86 13.56
C GLY A 14 -32.12 3.77 14.54
N ASP A 15 -31.42 2.72 14.07
CA ASP A 15 -30.91 1.68 14.97
C ASP A 15 -29.62 2.13 15.66
N LEU A 16 -29.79 2.87 16.76
CA LEU A 16 -28.69 3.33 17.61
C LEU A 16 -28.01 2.21 18.41
N ASN A 17 -28.64 1.03 18.50
CA ASN A 17 -28.13 -0.11 19.26
C ASN A 17 -27.22 -1.02 18.43
N PHE A 18 -27.20 -0.86 17.11
CA PHE A 18 -26.33 -1.62 16.24
C PHE A 18 -24.85 -1.31 16.51
N LYS A 19 -24.08 -2.31 16.94
CA LYS A 19 -22.68 -2.13 17.37
C LYS A 19 -21.63 -2.40 16.28
N ALA A 20 -22.03 -2.94 15.13
CA ALA A 20 -21.10 -3.48 14.12
C ALA A 20 -19.96 -4.32 14.75
N SER A 21 -20.32 -5.23 15.68
CA SER A 21 -19.36 -5.99 16.49
C SER A 21 -18.41 -6.84 15.64
N TRP A 22 -17.28 -7.27 16.21
CA TRP A 22 -16.33 -8.13 15.51
C TRP A 22 -16.98 -9.42 14.99
N CYS A 23 -17.83 -10.06 15.80
CA CYS A 23 -18.59 -11.25 15.40
C CYS A 23 -19.52 -10.96 14.23
N TRP A 24 -20.23 -9.82 14.24
CA TRP A 24 -21.08 -9.40 13.13
C TRP A 24 -20.24 -9.17 11.86
N GLN A 25 -19.12 -8.44 11.96
CA GLN A 25 -18.23 -8.19 10.81
C GLN A 25 -17.68 -9.51 10.23
N HIS A 26 -17.31 -10.47 11.08
CA HIS A 26 -16.85 -11.78 10.64
C HIS A 26 -17.95 -12.53 9.87
N ARG A 27 -19.15 -12.62 10.45
CA ARG A 27 -20.31 -13.29 9.81
C ARG A 27 -20.76 -12.59 8.53
N PHE A 28 -20.75 -11.26 8.50
CA PHE A 28 -21.06 -10.45 7.32
C PHE A 28 -20.11 -10.79 6.17
N LYS A 29 -18.79 -10.77 6.43
CA LYS A 29 -17.79 -11.15 5.43
C LYS A 29 -17.96 -12.58 4.94
N ALA A 30 -18.20 -13.53 5.84
CA ALA A 30 -18.41 -14.93 5.47
C ALA A 30 -19.67 -15.10 4.59
N ARG A 31 -20.80 -14.54 5.02
CA ARG A 31 -22.09 -14.61 4.32
C ARG A 31 -22.02 -14.03 2.91
N HIS A 32 -21.39 -12.86 2.77
CA HIS A 32 -21.30 -12.15 1.49
C HIS A 32 -20.02 -12.47 0.71
N ARG A 33 -19.26 -13.49 1.15
CA ARG A 33 -18.01 -13.95 0.51
C ARG A 33 -17.00 -12.80 0.31
N PHE A 34 -16.80 -11.96 1.31
CA PHE A 34 -15.73 -10.96 1.33
C PHE A 34 -14.49 -11.46 2.08
N SER A 35 -13.33 -10.95 1.68
CA SER A 35 -12.03 -11.20 2.33
C SER A 35 -11.24 -9.89 2.43
N MET A 36 -10.39 -9.78 3.46
CA MET A 36 -9.39 -8.71 3.50
C MET A 36 -8.29 -9.05 2.49
N ARG A 37 -7.94 -8.09 1.64
CA ARG A 37 -6.96 -8.28 0.57
C ARG A 37 -5.92 -7.19 0.63
N PHE A 38 -4.68 -7.60 0.41
CA PHE A 38 -3.57 -6.69 0.24
C PHE A 38 -3.46 -6.32 -1.24
N LYS A 39 -3.19 -5.05 -1.57
CA LYS A 39 -2.78 -4.71 -2.94
C LYS A 39 -1.39 -5.31 -3.17
N THR A 40 -1.30 -6.37 -3.97
CA THR A 40 0.00 -6.88 -4.41
C THR A 40 0.72 -5.74 -5.12
N ARG A 41 1.83 -5.27 -4.57
CA ARG A 41 2.70 -4.36 -5.31
C ARG A 41 3.27 -5.20 -6.44
N GLN A 42 2.81 -4.94 -7.67
CA GLN A 42 3.55 -5.38 -8.83
C GLN A 42 4.93 -4.73 -8.71
N GLY A 43 5.97 -5.55 -8.59
CA GLY A 43 7.34 -5.06 -8.64
C GLY A 43 7.53 -4.32 -9.97
N GLN A 44 8.45 -3.36 -10.01
CA GLN A 44 8.88 -2.84 -11.29
C GLN A 44 9.39 -4.02 -12.14
N ILE A 45 8.87 -4.15 -13.36
CA ILE A 45 9.42 -5.08 -14.32
C ILE A 45 10.83 -4.59 -14.60
N HIS A 46 11.82 -5.37 -14.18
CA HIS A 46 13.21 -5.02 -14.42
C HIS A 46 13.48 -5.05 -15.94
N PRO A 47 14.13 -4.01 -16.50
CA PRO A 47 14.61 -4.07 -17.87
C PRO A 47 15.56 -5.26 -18.04
N PRO A 48 15.59 -5.91 -19.22
CA PRO A 48 16.56 -6.97 -19.52
C PRO A 48 18.01 -6.53 -19.23
N ASP A 49 18.30 -5.25 -19.46
CA ASP A 49 19.63 -4.65 -19.34
C ASP A 49 19.90 -3.99 -17.98
N LEU A 50 19.13 -4.30 -16.93
CA LEU A 50 19.27 -3.68 -15.61
C LEU A 50 20.71 -3.65 -15.10
N GLN A 51 21.45 -4.76 -15.29
CA GLN A 51 22.84 -4.85 -14.85
C GLN A 51 23.76 -3.89 -15.61
N GLN A 52 23.53 -3.68 -16.90
CA GLN A 52 24.33 -2.74 -17.69
C GLN A 52 24.03 -1.29 -17.29
N ILE A 53 22.76 -0.96 -17.06
CA ILE A 53 22.33 0.36 -16.59
C ILE A 53 22.96 0.67 -15.23
N ALA A 54 22.93 -0.28 -14.29
CA ALA A 54 23.53 -0.12 -12.98
C ALA A 54 25.06 0.08 -13.05
N LYS A 55 25.76 -0.66 -13.93
CA LYS A 55 27.20 -0.49 -14.15
C LYS A 55 27.55 0.89 -14.70
N LYS A 56 26.82 1.37 -15.72
CA LYS A 56 27.01 2.70 -16.29
C LYS A 56 26.80 3.80 -15.23
N PHE A 57 25.68 3.72 -14.51
CA PHE A 57 25.38 4.66 -13.43
C PHE A 57 26.47 4.69 -12.34
N ALA A 58 26.99 3.54 -11.92
CA ALA A 58 28.05 3.47 -10.92
C ALA A 58 29.36 4.12 -11.39
N ILE A 59 29.67 4.03 -12.69
CA ILE A 59 30.84 4.72 -13.28
C ILE A 59 30.60 6.23 -13.23
N ASP A 60 29.43 6.69 -13.70
CA ASP A 60 29.10 8.12 -13.76
C ASP A 60 29.16 8.78 -12.37
N VAL A 61 28.61 8.12 -11.34
CA VAL A 61 28.66 8.61 -9.95
C VAL A 61 30.10 8.72 -9.44
N LYS A 62 30.96 7.73 -9.73
CA LYS A 62 32.36 7.75 -9.30
C LYS A 62 33.15 8.86 -9.99
N THR A 63 32.97 9.02 -11.30
CA THR A 63 33.60 10.11 -12.06
C THR A 63 33.17 11.46 -11.49
N LYS A 64 31.86 11.64 -11.26
CA LYS A 64 31.34 12.89 -10.74
C LYS A 64 31.82 13.19 -9.32
N ALA A 65 31.91 12.17 -8.47
CA ALA A 65 32.44 12.31 -7.11
C ALA A 65 33.92 12.73 -7.12
N ALA A 66 34.72 12.19 -8.05
CA ALA A 66 36.11 12.58 -8.21
C ALA A 66 36.25 14.04 -8.72
N GLU A 67 35.45 14.45 -9.71
CA GLU A 67 35.44 15.83 -10.24
C GLU A 67 35.19 16.89 -9.16
N ILE A 68 34.25 16.62 -8.25
CA ILE A 68 33.86 17.56 -7.18
C ILE A 68 34.65 17.38 -5.88
N GLY A 69 35.56 16.40 -5.82
CA GLY A 69 36.32 16.07 -4.60
C GLY A 69 35.46 15.54 -3.45
N ALA A 70 34.33 14.89 -3.75
CA ALA A 70 33.44 14.35 -2.73
C ALA A 70 34.03 13.09 -2.07
N ILE A 71 34.38 13.21 -0.79
CA ILE A 71 34.90 12.10 0.03
C ILE A 71 33.75 11.29 0.66
N ARG A 72 32.57 11.90 0.85
CA ARG A 72 31.37 11.28 1.42
C ARG A 72 30.16 11.56 0.55
N ILE A 73 29.41 10.50 0.23
CA ILE A 73 28.18 10.57 -0.54
C ILE A 73 27.05 10.10 0.37
N TYR A 74 26.01 10.93 0.51
CA TYR A 74 24.81 10.60 1.26
C TYR A 74 23.67 10.31 0.29
N ASN A 75 22.84 9.31 0.61
CA ASN A 75 21.59 9.12 -0.09
C ASN A 75 20.60 10.23 0.31
N ALA A 76 19.95 10.83 -0.67
CA ALA A 76 18.89 11.79 -0.46
C ALA A 76 17.73 11.44 -1.41
N ASP A 77 16.60 11.06 -0.83
CA ASP A 77 15.38 10.79 -1.57
C ASP A 77 14.17 11.39 -0.83
N GLN A 78 13.13 11.70 -1.59
CA GLN A 78 11.87 12.19 -1.03
C GLN A 78 10.93 11.00 -0.84
N THR A 79 10.65 10.67 0.42
CA THR A 79 9.56 9.75 0.75
C THR A 79 8.28 10.56 0.97
N ALA A 80 7.25 10.28 0.16
CA ALA A 80 5.95 10.88 0.36
C ALA A 80 5.37 10.51 1.73
N VAL A 81 5.03 11.52 2.53
CA VAL A 81 4.29 11.34 3.78
C VAL A 81 2.80 11.36 3.45
N PHE A 82 2.12 10.24 3.65
CA PHE A 82 0.67 10.17 3.47
C PHE A 82 -0.01 10.68 4.75
N PHE A 83 -0.72 11.82 4.66
CA PHE A 83 -1.48 12.41 5.77
C PHE A 83 -2.61 11.50 6.26
N GLU A 84 -3.12 10.62 5.39
CA GLU A 84 -4.09 9.60 5.73
C GLU A 84 -3.44 8.22 5.68
N TYR A 85 -3.44 7.51 6.80
CA TYR A 85 -2.99 6.13 6.87
C TYR A 85 -4.08 5.23 6.24
N LEU A 86 -4.11 5.18 4.90
CA LEU A 86 -5.03 4.31 4.18
C LEU A 86 -4.82 2.87 4.67
N PRO A 87 -5.91 2.14 4.99
CA PRO A 87 -5.79 0.75 5.39
C PRO A 87 -4.99 -0.04 4.34
N LYS A 88 -3.92 -0.70 4.79
CA LYS A 88 -3.06 -1.55 3.95
C LYS A 88 -3.83 -2.70 3.28
N GLN A 89 -5.03 -2.98 3.80
CA GLN A 89 -5.91 -4.03 3.33
C GLN A 89 -7.27 -3.46 2.93
N THR A 90 -7.78 -3.87 1.78
CA THR A 90 -9.10 -3.54 1.27
C THR A 90 -10.04 -4.71 1.46
N LEU A 91 -11.32 -4.44 1.76
CA LEU A 91 -12.34 -5.47 1.75
C LEU A 91 -12.77 -5.74 0.30
N ALA A 92 -12.57 -6.95 -0.20
CA ALA A 92 -12.91 -7.31 -1.58
C ALA A 92 -13.57 -8.69 -1.67
N LYS A 93 -14.32 -8.93 -2.75
CA LYS A 93 -14.98 -10.23 -2.99
C LYS A 93 -13.93 -11.33 -3.03
N LYS A 94 -14.22 -12.45 -2.37
CA LYS A 94 -13.34 -13.61 -2.35
C LYS A 94 -13.12 -14.08 -3.79
N GLY A 95 -11.85 -14.20 -4.18
CA GLY A 95 -11.46 -14.63 -5.52
C GLY A 95 -11.28 -13.51 -6.55
N SER A 96 -11.58 -12.25 -6.22
CA SER A 96 -11.25 -11.13 -7.12
C SER A 96 -9.74 -11.04 -7.31
N LYS A 97 -9.27 -10.88 -8.54
CA LYS A 97 -7.86 -10.52 -8.78
C LYS A 97 -7.63 -9.10 -8.24
N THR A 98 -6.54 -8.92 -7.51
CA THR A 98 -6.09 -7.63 -6.95
C THR A 98 -4.85 -7.18 -7.67
#